data_AF-A0A1I6LWU6-F1
#
_entry.id   AF-A0A1I6LWU6-F1
#
_cell.length_a   1.000
_cell.length_b   1.000
_cell.length_c   1.000
_cell.angle_alpha   90.00
_cell.angle_beta   90.00
_cell.angle_gamma   90.00
#
_symmetry.space_group_name_H-M   'P 1'
#
loop_
_entity.id
_entity.type
_entity.pdbx_description
1 polymer ?
#
loop_
_entity_poly.entity_id
_entity_poly.type
_entity_poly.pdbx_seq_one_letter_code
_entity_poly.pdbx_strand_id
1 'polypeptide(L)'
;MDALEGWARTDVTFGEETREVYRKGSGRGVIIIHEFPGIEENLVRFAQEVVDQGFTVLLPRLFGTPGGGLTFSNIAGDVRQFCVRREFSIFARGRTSPVAVWLRALASQLHDDVGGDGVGVIGMCFTGGFALATMADAPVIAPVIAEPSLPAAIGLPRAAAARGADLGLSPHDLAVVRAGTCEVLGLRYRTDPATSTRFDTLRRELGDRFLAVEFEGRGHSVLTGDRREYGVDQVLDFLDRTLNDEPTRLPQRRNAAGEDLLESQLGPGFRAEVTGDPARVVLHVERGLTRKGLERAEAITREVTGGDPEIVRLIPRRPEG
;
A
#
# COMPACT_ATOMS: atom_id res chain seq x y z
N MET A 1 -6.70 19.38 15.55
CA MET A 1 -7.93 18.74 15.07
C MET A 1 -7.72 17.25 15.31
N ASP A 2 -8.70 16.57 15.88
CA ASP A 2 -8.62 15.13 16.09
C ASP A 2 -8.63 14.47 14.71
N ALA A 3 -7.55 13.77 14.32
CA ALA A 3 -7.47 13.16 13.00
C ALA A 3 -8.65 12.19 12.75
N LEU A 4 -9.20 11.59 13.80
CA LEU A 4 -10.33 10.66 13.70
C LEU A 4 -11.69 11.34 13.78
N GLU A 5 -11.77 12.67 13.67
CA GLU A 5 -13.03 13.38 13.59
C GLU A 5 -13.92 12.84 12.45
N GLY A 6 -15.16 12.48 12.80
CA GLY A 6 -16.12 11.88 11.87
C GLY A 6 -15.93 10.38 11.60
N TRP A 7 -15.01 9.70 12.28
CA TRP A 7 -14.92 8.23 12.27
C TRP A 7 -15.77 7.63 13.40
N ALA A 8 -16.63 6.66 13.07
CA ALA A 8 -17.43 5.95 14.05
C ALA A 8 -16.56 4.94 14.80
N ARG A 9 -16.46 5.07 16.13
CA ARG A 9 -15.67 4.19 16.98
C ARG A 9 -16.55 3.09 17.58
N THR A 10 -16.11 1.84 17.50
CA THR A 10 -16.82 0.69 18.09
C THR A 10 -15.83 -0.31 18.64
N ASP A 11 -16.15 -0.93 19.77
CA ASP A 11 -15.41 -2.09 20.28
C ASP A 11 -15.96 -3.36 19.63
N VAL A 12 -15.10 -4.10 18.94
CA VAL A 12 -15.44 -5.33 18.22
C VAL A 12 -14.80 -6.52 18.91
N THR A 13 -15.61 -7.51 19.26
CA THR A 13 -15.19 -8.71 19.98
C THR A 13 -15.32 -9.94 19.09
N PHE A 14 -14.23 -10.70 18.96
CA PHE A 14 -14.24 -12.03 18.37
C PHE A 14 -13.49 -12.99 19.29
N GLY A 15 -14.14 -14.07 19.69
CA GLY A 15 -13.63 -14.95 20.74
C GLY A 15 -13.43 -14.18 22.06
N GLU A 16 -12.23 -14.26 22.62
CA GLU A 16 -11.86 -13.57 23.86
C GLU A 16 -11.20 -12.20 23.63
N GLU A 17 -11.00 -11.81 22.36
CA GLU A 17 -10.25 -10.61 21.98
C GLU A 17 -11.19 -9.48 21.55
N THR A 18 -11.05 -8.33 22.20
CA THR A 18 -11.80 -7.10 21.89
C THR A 18 -10.84 -6.01 21.42
N ARG A 19 -11.16 -5.37 20.29
CA ARG A 19 -10.38 -4.24 19.75
C ARG A 19 -11.27 -3.09 19.38
N GLU A 20 -10.73 -1.89 19.56
CA GLU A 20 -11.33 -0.66 19.08
C GLU A 20 -11.15 -0.58 17.56
N VAL A 21 -12.25 -0.35 16.84
CA VAL A 21 -12.29 -0.22 15.38
C VAL A 21 -12.94 1.12 15.02
N TYR A 22 -12.29 1.86 14.13
CA TYR A 22 -12.83 3.09 13.56
C TYR A 22 -13.37 2.80 12.16
N ARG A 23 -14.60 3.23 11.88
CA ARG A 23 -15.30 3.01 10.61
C ARG A 23 -15.70 4.32 9.95
N LYS A 24 -15.54 4.43 8.64
CA LYS A 24 -16.07 5.55 7.85
C LYS A 24 -16.33 5.13 6.39
N GLY A 25 -17.14 5.90 5.69
CA GLY A 25 -17.41 5.71 4.26
C GLY A 25 -18.52 4.70 3.96
N SER A 26 -18.78 4.53 2.67
CA SER A 26 -19.87 3.71 2.12
C SER A 26 -19.41 3.06 0.83
N GLY A 27 -19.68 1.78 0.63
CA GLY A 27 -19.31 1.04 -0.57
C GLY A 27 -18.66 -0.29 -0.22
N ARG A 28 -17.79 -0.80 -1.10
CA ARG A 28 -17.04 -2.05 -0.84
C ARG A 28 -16.11 -1.89 0.37
N GLY A 29 -15.85 -3.00 1.05
CA GLY A 29 -15.10 -3.00 2.31
C GLY A 29 -13.59 -2.99 2.11
N VAL A 30 -12.88 -2.15 2.87
CA VAL A 30 -11.41 -2.14 2.97
C VAL A 30 -10.99 -2.06 4.44
N ILE A 31 -10.11 -2.95 4.87
CA ILE A 31 -9.46 -2.89 6.19
C ILE A 31 -8.05 -2.35 6.01
N ILE A 32 -7.69 -1.31 6.76
CA ILE A 32 -6.33 -0.75 6.76
C ILE A 32 -5.69 -1.01 8.12
N ILE A 33 -4.66 -1.85 8.10
CA ILE A 33 -3.92 -2.27 9.29
C ILE A 33 -2.70 -1.37 9.43
N HIS A 34 -2.69 -0.55 10.49
CA HIS A 34 -1.67 0.46 10.71
C HIS A 34 -0.26 -0.12 10.93
N GLU A 35 0.74 0.73 10.77
CA GLU A 35 2.12 0.49 11.18
C GLU A 35 2.41 1.08 12.58
N PHE A 36 3.68 1.09 13.00
CA PHE A 36 4.10 1.87 14.18
C PHE A 36 4.17 3.37 13.84
N PRO A 37 3.67 4.26 14.72
CA PRO A 37 3.29 4.02 16.12
C PRO A 37 1.79 3.70 16.35
N GLY A 38 0.98 3.62 15.30
CA GLY A 38 -0.46 3.42 15.45
C GLY A 38 -1.27 4.18 14.40
N ILE A 39 -2.50 4.52 14.79
CA ILE A 39 -3.39 5.38 14.00
C ILE A 39 -2.96 6.84 14.18
N GLU A 40 -2.07 7.29 13.31
CA GLU A 40 -1.54 8.66 13.26
C GLU A 40 -2.17 9.47 12.12
N GLU A 41 -1.95 10.79 12.12
CA GLU A 41 -2.55 11.72 11.15
C GLU A 41 -2.28 11.35 9.69
N ASN A 42 -1.05 10.93 9.37
CA ASN A 42 -0.71 10.50 8.00
C ASN A 42 -1.46 9.23 7.57
N LEU A 43 -1.68 8.28 8.49
CA LEU A 43 -2.49 7.10 8.21
C LEU A 43 -3.95 7.48 7.98
N VAL A 44 -4.49 8.34 8.85
CA VAL A 44 -5.88 8.81 8.72
C VAL A 44 -6.06 9.56 7.40
N ARG A 45 -5.09 10.40 6.98
CA ARG A 45 -5.13 11.07 5.67
C ARG A 45 -5.23 10.04 4.54
N PHE A 46 -4.37 9.03 4.52
CA PHE A 46 -4.44 7.97 3.52
C PHE A 46 -5.77 7.20 3.58
N ALA A 47 -6.25 6.86 4.78
CA ALA A 47 -7.53 6.20 4.96
C ALA A 47 -8.71 7.05 4.47
N GLN A 48 -8.63 8.38 4.62
CA GLN A 48 -9.62 9.31 4.08
C GLN A 48 -9.61 9.31 2.55
N GLU A 49 -8.45 9.21 1.90
CA GLU A 49 -8.36 9.08 0.45
C GLU A 49 -9.03 7.78 -0.06
N VAL A 50 -8.91 6.68 0.70
CA VAL A 50 -9.64 5.43 0.42
C VAL A 50 -11.16 5.59 0.65
N VAL A 51 -11.58 6.33 1.68
CA VAL A 51 -13.00 6.68 1.87
C VAL A 51 -13.52 7.53 0.72
N ASP A 52 -12.75 8.52 0.26
CA ASP A 52 -13.12 9.43 -0.83
C ASP A 52 -13.20 8.70 -2.17
N GLN A 53 -12.53 7.55 -2.31
CA GLN A 53 -12.66 6.62 -3.43
C GLN A 53 -13.99 5.84 -3.42
N GLY A 54 -14.82 6.01 -2.38
CA GLY A 54 -16.13 5.35 -2.26
C GLY A 54 -16.07 3.98 -1.59
N PHE A 55 -15.11 3.76 -0.70
CA PHE A 55 -15.03 2.54 0.10
C PHE A 55 -15.56 2.74 1.53
N THR A 56 -16.05 1.66 2.13
CA THR A 56 -16.20 1.56 3.58
C THR A 56 -14.86 1.11 4.17
N VAL A 57 -14.26 1.95 5.00
CA VAL A 57 -12.94 1.71 5.60
C VAL A 57 -13.05 1.36 7.08
N LEU A 58 -12.35 0.31 7.50
CA LEU A 58 -12.12 -0.03 8.90
C LEU A 58 -10.65 0.17 9.29
N LEU A 59 -10.41 0.87 10.39
CA LEU A 59 -9.11 1.03 11.04
C LEU A 59 -9.12 0.32 12.42
N PRO A 60 -8.74 -0.96 12.50
CA PRO A 60 -8.60 -1.65 13.77
C PRO A 60 -7.35 -1.15 14.50
N ARG A 61 -7.51 -0.70 15.76
CA ARG A 61 -6.38 -0.36 16.63
C ARG A 61 -5.76 -1.65 17.18
N LEU A 62 -4.60 -2.02 16.64
CA LEU A 62 -3.84 -3.19 17.10
C LEU A 62 -2.94 -2.87 18.30
N PHE A 63 -2.34 -1.68 18.30
CA PHE A 63 -1.47 -1.16 19.34
C PHE A 63 -1.37 0.36 19.22
N GLY A 64 -0.67 1.01 20.16
CA GLY A 64 -0.57 2.47 20.21
C GLY A 64 -1.84 3.15 20.73
N THR A 65 -1.69 4.42 21.06
CA THR A 65 -2.82 5.33 21.29
C THR A 65 -2.94 6.23 20.05
N PRO A 66 -4.14 6.39 19.46
CA PRO A 66 -4.31 7.26 18.30
C PRO A 66 -3.80 8.68 18.56
N GLY A 67 -2.99 9.21 17.65
CA GLY A 67 -2.33 10.52 17.80
C GLY A 67 -1.29 10.60 18.93
N GLY A 68 -0.84 9.44 19.45
CA GLY A 68 0.15 9.36 20.52
C GLY A 68 1.56 9.75 20.08
N GLY A 69 1.82 9.79 18.77
CA GLY A 69 3.06 10.28 18.18
C GLY A 69 4.25 9.33 18.32
N LEU A 70 5.29 9.63 17.54
CA LEU A 70 6.49 8.81 17.39
C LEU A 70 7.54 9.10 18.48
N THR A 71 7.28 8.72 19.73
CA THR A 71 8.30 8.77 20.79
C THR A 71 8.92 7.39 21.03
N PHE A 72 10.22 7.33 21.34
CA PHE A 72 10.90 6.07 21.64
C PHE A 72 10.22 5.31 22.80
N SER A 73 9.74 6.03 23.82
CA SER A 73 8.99 5.44 24.94
C SER A 73 7.68 4.82 24.51
N ASN A 74 6.92 5.46 23.62
CA ASN A 74 5.65 4.93 23.12
C ASN A 74 5.91 3.68 22.28
N ILE A 75 6.84 3.76 21.32
CA ILE A 75 7.19 2.61 20.47
C ILE A 75 7.69 1.44 21.31
N ALA A 76 8.60 1.67 22.27
CA ALA A 76 9.10 0.60 23.13
C ALA A 76 7.98 0.02 24.01
N GLY A 77 7.06 0.85 24.50
CA GLY A 77 5.88 0.46 25.25
C GLY A 77 4.92 -0.39 24.43
N ASP A 78 4.59 0.04 23.23
CA ASP A 78 3.69 -0.63 22.29
C ASP A 78 4.29 -1.94 21.77
N VAL A 79 5.56 -1.90 21.36
CA VAL A 79 6.32 -3.12 21.02
C VAL A 79 6.32 -4.07 22.21
N ARG A 80 6.56 -3.60 23.43
CA ARG A 80 6.55 -4.46 24.63
C ARG A 80 5.15 -5.02 24.90
N GLN A 81 4.11 -4.20 24.85
CA GLN A 81 2.73 -4.63 25.07
C GLN A 81 2.35 -5.69 24.04
N PHE A 82 2.65 -5.43 22.77
CA PHE A 82 2.42 -6.35 21.67
C PHE A 82 3.28 -7.62 21.80
N CYS A 83 4.53 -7.50 22.27
CA CYS A 83 5.42 -8.61 22.62
C CYS A 83 4.90 -9.49 23.75
N VAL A 84 4.31 -8.90 24.78
CA VAL A 84 3.90 -9.59 26.01
C VAL A 84 2.55 -10.29 25.86
N ARG A 85 1.64 -9.78 25.01
CA ARG A 85 0.25 -10.26 24.88
C ARG A 85 0.04 -11.65 24.24
N ARG A 86 1.04 -12.53 24.12
CA ARG A 86 0.94 -13.84 23.41
C ARG A 86 0.51 -13.76 21.92
N GLU A 87 0.25 -12.56 21.39
CA GLU A 87 0.07 -12.27 19.96
C GLU A 87 1.31 -12.67 19.11
N PHE A 88 2.40 -13.00 19.80
CA PHE A 88 3.71 -13.41 19.32
C PHE A 88 3.89 -14.89 18.92
N SER A 89 2.91 -15.49 18.26
CA SER A 89 3.29 -16.56 17.33
C SER A 89 4.11 -16.03 16.14
N ILE A 90 4.26 -14.70 16.00
CA ILE A 90 5.08 -14.03 14.97
C ILE A 90 6.59 -14.31 15.12
N PHE A 91 7.12 -14.52 16.34
CA PHE A 91 8.51 -15.00 16.50
C PHE A 91 8.62 -16.53 16.37
N ALA A 92 7.53 -17.25 16.63
CA ALA A 92 7.44 -18.69 16.42
C ALA A 92 7.11 -18.95 14.94
N ARG A 93 8.12 -18.78 14.08
CA ARG A 93 8.05 -19.02 12.63
C ARG A 93 7.10 -20.17 12.29
N GLY A 94 6.22 -19.93 11.34
CA GLY A 94 5.34 -20.97 10.81
C GLY A 94 4.05 -21.19 11.61
N ARG A 95 3.57 -20.20 12.37
CA ARG A 95 2.26 -20.24 13.04
C ARG A 95 1.43 -19.02 12.68
N THR A 96 0.12 -19.20 12.58
CA THR A 96 -0.84 -18.11 12.38
C THR A 96 -0.92 -17.27 13.66
N SER A 97 -0.95 -15.94 13.54
CA SER A 97 -1.12 -15.04 14.68
C SER A 97 -2.58 -14.99 15.14
N PRO A 98 -2.85 -14.95 16.46
CA PRO A 98 -4.19 -14.63 16.97
C PRO A 98 -4.75 -13.34 16.38
N VAL A 99 -3.89 -12.36 16.10
CA VAL A 99 -4.27 -11.11 15.41
C VAL A 99 -4.78 -11.41 14.00
N ALA A 100 -4.12 -12.29 13.26
CA ALA A 100 -4.60 -12.69 11.93
C ALA A 100 -5.94 -13.43 12.01
N VAL A 101 -6.16 -14.28 13.01
CA VAL A 101 -7.47 -14.93 13.24
C VAL A 101 -8.56 -13.90 13.52
N TRP A 102 -8.29 -12.92 14.37
CA TRP A 102 -9.22 -11.83 14.66
C TRP A 102 -9.49 -10.96 13.42
N LEU A 103 -8.47 -10.66 12.61
CA LEU A 103 -8.61 -9.91 11.36
C LEU A 103 -9.40 -10.68 10.31
N ARG A 104 -9.31 -12.02 10.25
CA ARG A 104 -10.15 -12.86 9.38
C ARG A 104 -11.62 -12.69 9.74
N ALA A 105 -11.94 -12.77 11.03
CA ALA A 105 -13.30 -12.55 11.51
C ALA A 105 -13.81 -11.13 11.21
N LEU A 106 -12.95 -10.11 11.35
CA LEU A 106 -13.28 -8.74 10.97
C LEU A 106 -13.54 -8.60 9.46
N ALA A 107 -12.72 -9.24 8.62
CA ALA A 107 -12.89 -9.24 7.18
C ALA A 107 -14.20 -9.92 6.75
N SER A 108 -14.54 -11.06 7.35
CA SER A 108 -15.81 -11.73 7.10
C SER A 108 -17.00 -10.89 7.55
N GLN A 109 -16.96 -10.29 8.75
CA GLN A 109 -18.01 -9.37 9.21
C GLN A 109 -18.16 -8.17 8.28
N LEU A 110 -17.06 -7.55 7.85
CA LEU A 110 -17.12 -6.43 6.92
C LEU A 110 -17.72 -6.85 5.58
N HIS A 111 -17.36 -8.03 5.07
CA HIS A 111 -17.93 -8.57 3.83
C HIS A 111 -19.43 -8.81 3.95
N ASP A 112 -19.89 -9.39 5.05
CA ASP A 112 -21.32 -9.59 5.32
C ASP A 112 -22.08 -8.23 5.38
N ASP A 113 -21.46 -7.21 5.98
CA ASP A 113 -22.03 -5.87 6.12
C ASP A 113 -22.20 -5.13 4.79
N VAL A 114 -21.25 -5.28 3.85
CA VAL A 114 -21.16 -4.46 2.63
C VAL A 114 -21.41 -5.23 1.33
N GLY A 115 -21.39 -6.56 1.38
CA GLY A 115 -21.55 -7.46 0.24
C GLY A 115 -20.42 -7.37 -0.80
N GLY A 116 -20.66 -7.97 -1.97
CA GLY A 116 -19.68 -8.06 -3.07
C GLY A 116 -18.96 -9.40 -3.11
N ASP A 117 -17.91 -9.49 -3.93
CA ASP A 117 -17.13 -10.72 -4.08
C ASP A 117 -16.06 -10.88 -2.98
N GLY A 118 -15.79 -9.81 -2.24
CA GLY A 118 -14.88 -9.80 -1.10
C GLY A 118 -14.51 -8.40 -0.64
N VAL A 119 -13.47 -8.32 0.19
CA VAL A 119 -12.93 -7.07 0.76
C VAL A 119 -11.45 -6.87 0.42
N GLY A 120 -11.00 -5.62 0.51
CA GLY A 120 -9.60 -5.26 0.47
C GLY A 120 -8.96 -5.29 1.86
N VAL A 121 -7.68 -5.63 1.93
CA VAL A 121 -6.91 -5.55 3.18
C VAL A 121 -5.54 -4.95 2.88
N ILE A 122 -5.20 -3.85 3.55
CA ILE A 122 -3.93 -3.16 3.43
C ILE A 122 -3.15 -3.37 4.73
N GLY A 123 -1.96 -3.95 4.64
CA GLY A 123 -1.02 -4.06 5.76
C GLY A 123 0.26 -3.28 5.48
N MET A 124 0.78 -2.55 6.47
CA MET A 124 1.97 -1.70 6.35
C MET A 124 3.07 -2.13 7.33
N CYS A 125 4.33 -2.07 6.92
CA CYS A 125 5.49 -2.29 7.78
C CYS A 125 5.36 -3.59 8.60
N PHE A 126 5.17 -3.46 9.91
CA PHE A 126 5.05 -4.53 10.88
C PHE A 126 3.87 -5.45 10.59
N THR A 127 2.80 -4.89 10.04
CA THR A 127 1.53 -5.56 9.79
C THR A 127 1.36 -5.99 8.33
N GLY A 128 2.35 -5.73 7.45
CA GLY A 128 2.30 -6.14 6.05
C GLY A 128 2.00 -7.63 5.85
N GLY A 129 2.63 -8.50 6.66
CA GLY A 129 2.37 -9.94 6.65
C GLY A 129 0.94 -10.33 7.07
N PHE A 130 0.25 -9.48 7.84
CA PHE A 130 -1.13 -9.76 8.26
C PHE A 130 -2.14 -9.59 7.13
N ALA A 131 -1.88 -8.77 6.11
CA ALA A 131 -2.76 -8.72 4.95
C ALA A 131 -2.85 -10.10 4.26
N LEU A 132 -1.69 -10.74 4.04
CA LEU A 132 -1.64 -12.11 3.51
C LEU A 132 -2.20 -13.15 4.49
N ALA A 133 -1.89 -13.03 5.78
CA ALA A 133 -2.39 -13.97 6.78
C ALA A 133 -3.92 -13.92 6.90
N THR A 134 -4.51 -12.73 6.72
CA THR A 134 -5.96 -12.53 6.71
C THR A 134 -6.56 -13.19 5.47
N MET A 135 -5.97 -12.99 4.30
CA MET A 135 -6.43 -13.59 3.04
C MET A 135 -6.54 -15.12 3.07
N ALA A 136 -5.69 -15.80 3.83
CA ALA A 136 -5.65 -17.25 3.84
C ALA A 136 -6.96 -17.95 4.27
N ASP A 137 -7.86 -17.27 4.98
CA ASP A 137 -9.11 -17.89 5.45
C ASP A 137 -10.19 -16.83 5.73
N ALA A 138 -10.30 -15.86 4.82
CA ALA A 138 -11.30 -14.79 4.85
C ALA A 138 -11.60 -14.32 3.42
N PRO A 139 -12.72 -13.64 3.16
CA PRO A 139 -13.11 -13.18 1.83
C PRO A 139 -12.29 -11.95 1.38
N VAL A 140 -10.96 -12.05 1.40
CA VAL A 140 -10.05 -10.99 0.95
C VAL A 140 -9.64 -11.26 -0.49
N ILE A 141 -9.98 -10.32 -1.37
CA ILE A 141 -9.68 -10.43 -2.81
C ILE A 141 -8.71 -9.34 -3.31
N ALA A 142 -8.50 -8.27 -2.52
CA ALA A 142 -7.56 -7.19 -2.83
C ALA A 142 -6.54 -6.97 -1.69
N PRO A 143 -5.60 -7.91 -1.47
CA PRO A 143 -4.53 -7.74 -0.47
C PRO A 143 -3.43 -6.79 -0.96
N VAL A 144 -3.08 -5.82 -0.12
CA VAL A 144 -1.99 -4.85 -0.33
C VAL A 144 -0.97 -4.99 0.80
N ILE A 145 0.30 -5.11 0.42
CA ILE A 145 1.44 -5.27 1.33
C ILE A 145 2.43 -4.12 1.10
N ALA A 146 2.40 -3.14 1.99
CA ALA A 146 3.32 -2.02 1.97
C ALA A 146 4.50 -2.32 2.93
N GLU A 147 5.72 -2.33 2.39
CA GLU A 147 7.02 -2.44 3.08
C GLU A 147 7.09 -3.48 4.22
N PRO A 148 6.74 -4.75 3.99
CA PRO A 148 6.61 -5.75 5.05
C PRO A 148 7.94 -5.95 5.80
N SER A 149 7.95 -5.71 7.12
CA SER A 149 9.20 -5.64 7.90
C SER A 149 9.42 -6.80 8.87
N LEU A 150 8.38 -7.59 9.15
CA LEU A 150 8.43 -8.70 10.10
C LEU A 150 8.38 -10.09 9.47
N PRO A 151 9.04 -11.10 10.09
CA PRO A 151 9.87 -11.01 11.31
C PRO A 151 11.20 -10.24 11.11
N ALA A 152 11.60 -9.39 12.07
CA ALA A 152 12.76 -8.49 11.87
C ALA A 152 14.05 -9.25 11.49
N ALA A 153 14.74 -8.77 10.45
CA ALA A 153 15.93 -9.40 9.86
C ALA A 153 17.21 -9.19 10.70
N ILE A 154 17.16 -9.48 12.01
CA ILE A 154 18.24 -9.29 12.97
C ILE A 154 18.80 -10.62 13.48
N GLY A 155 20.03 -10.60 14.04
CA GLY A 155 20.70 -11.76 14.65
C GLY A 155 21.83 -12.34 13.80
N LEU A 156 22.22 -13.60 14.08
CA LEU A 156 23.27 -14.30 13.31
C LEU A 156 22.95 -14.30 11.81
N PRO A 157 23.95 -14.20 10.91
CA PRO A 157 23.72 -14.01 9.47
C PRO A 157 22.70 -14.96 8.83
N ARG A 158 22.78 -16.27 9.13
CA ARG A 158 21.80 -17.26 8.64
C ARG A 158 20.39 -17.03 9.19
N ALA A 159 20.28 -16.66 10.46
CA ALA A 159 18.99 -16.42 11.09
C ALA A 159 18.37 -15.10 10.60
N ALA A 160 19.17 -14.06 10.40
CA ALA A 160 18.76 -12.79 9.81
C ALA A 160 18.28 -12.98 8.37
N ALA A 161 19.05 -13.69 7.52
CA ALA A 161 18.66 -14.01 6.15
C ALA A 161 17.33 -14.80 6.10
N ALA A 162 17.17 -15.81 6.96
CA ALA A 162 15.93 -16.57 7.04
C ALA A 162 14.72 -15.71 7.45
N ARG A 163 14.90 -14.74 8.36
CA ARG A 163 13.83 -13.81 8.78
C ARG A 163 13.52 -12.77 7.70
N GLY A 164 14.54 -12.27 7.01
CA GLY A 164 14.39 -11.32 5.91
C GLY A 164 13.67 -11.90 4.69
N ALA A 165 13.61 -13.23 4.56
CA ALA A 165 12.85 -13.92 3.51
C ALA A 165 11.45 -14.37 3.96
N ASP A 166 11.13 -14.28 5.25
CA ASP A 166 9.90 -14.82 5.86
C ASP A 166 8.75 -13.80 5.73
N LEU A 167 7.61 -14.24 5.21
CA LEU A 167 6.40 -13.42 5.01
C LEU A 167 5.52 -13.30 6.26
N GLY A 168 5.91 -13.94 7.38
CA GLY A 168 5.12 -13.96 8.61
C GLY A 168 3.91 -14.89 8.53
N LEU A 169 3.96 -15.91 7.67
CA LEU A 169 2.87 -16.86 7.44
C LEU A 169 3.17 -18.24 8.04
N SER A 170 2.12 -18.95 8.47
CA SER A 170 2.24 -20.40 8.71
C SER A 170 2.42 -21.16 7.38
N PRO A 171 2.97 -22.39 7.39
CA PRO A 171 3.04 -23.21 6.18
C PRO A 171 1.66 -23.44 5.56
N HIS A 172 0.62 -23.56 6.39
CA HIS A 172 -0.76 -23.69 5.95
C HIS A 172 -1.24 -22.41 5.25
N ASP A 173 -1.09 -21.24 5.90
CA ASP A 173 -1.54 -19.97 5.33
C ASP A 173 -0.81 -19.66 4.02
N LEU A 174 0.51 -19.94 3.98
CA LEU A 174 1.29 -19.79 2.76
C LEU A 174 0.81 -20.72 1.65
N ALA A 175 0.44 -21.97 1.95
CA ALA A 175 -0.09 -22.89 0.97
C ALA A 175 -1.44 -22.39 0.39
N VAL A 176 -2.33 -21.85 1.24
CA VAL A 176 -3.60 -21.28 0.77
C VAL A 176 -3.36 -20.05 -0.09
N VAL A 177 -2.50 -19.12 0.35
CA VAL A 177 -2.16 -17.91 -0.41
C VAL A 177 -1.57 -18.26 -1.78
N ARG A 178 -0.72 -19.31 -1.87
CA ARG A 178 -0.16 -19.81 -3.14
C ARG A 178 -1.23 -20.40 -4.07
N ALA A 179 -2.18 -21.14 -3.52
CA ALA A 179 -3.25 -21.79 -4.27
C ALA A 179 -4.37 -20.83 -4.70
N GLY A 180 -4.49 -19.67 -4.06
CA GLY A 180 -5.46 -18.64 -4.43
C GLY A 180 -5.23 -18.07 -5.83
N THR A 181 -6.22 -17.35 -6.34
CA THR A 181 -6.20 -16.73 -7.68
C THR A 181 -6.04 -15.21 -7.66
N CYS A 182 -6.20 -14.58 -6.49
CA CYS A 182 -6.18 -13.13 -6.39
C CYS A 182 -4.78 -12.57 -6.63
N GLU A 183 -4.71 -11.41 -7.25
CA GLU A 183 -3.48 -10.62 -7.32
C GLU A 183 -3.14 -10.05 -5.94
N VAL A 184 -1.86 -9.77 -5.71
CA VAL A 184 -1.34 -9.17 -4.49
C VAL A 184 -0.48 -7.98 -4.87
N LEU A 185 -0.85 -6.79 -4.42
CA LEU A 185 -0.07 -5.58 -4.63
C LEU A 185 0.98 -5.43 -3.53
N GLY A 186 2.24 -5.23 -3.90
CA GLY A 186 3.35 -4.97 -2.98
C GLY A 186 4.00 -3.62 -3.26
N LEU A 187 4.22 -2.80 -2.23
CA LEU A 187 4.94 -1.53 -2.34
C LEU A 187 6.19 -1.51 -1.47
N ARG A 188 7.32 -0.98 -1.98
CA ARG A 188 8.52 -0.74 -1.15
C ARG A 188 9.45 0.31 -1.73
N TYR A 189 10.34 0.82 -0.88
CA TYR A 189 11.63 1.35 -1.34
C TYR A 189 12.63 0.20 -1.57
N ARG A 190 13.35 0.20 -2.70
CA ARG A 190 14.30 -0.88 -3.04
C ARG A 190 15.43 -1.02 -2.02
N THR A 191 15.86 0.09 -1.43
CA THR A 191 16.96 0.10 -0.45
C THR A 191 16.49 -0.01 1.00
N ASP A 192 15.20 -0.26 1.23
CA ASP A 192 14.66 -0.44 2.57
C ASP A 192 15.24 -1.70 3.24
N PRO A 193 16.05 -1.55 4.30
CA PRO A 193 16.63 -2.69 5.01
C PRO A 193 15.58 -3.51 5.77
N ALA A 194 14.43 -2.91 6.13
CA ALA A 194 13.39 -3.58 6.89
C ALA A 194 12.64 -4.59 6.01
N THR A 195 12.33 -4.23 4.76
CA THR A 195 11.70 -5.13 3.78
C THR A 195 12.60 -6.31 3.39
N SER A 196 13.92 -6.10 3.32
CA SER A 196 14.91 -7.15 3.05
C SER A 196 14.55 -7.97 1.78
N THR A 197 14.71 -9.29 1.81
CA THR A 197 14.47 -10.21 0.68
C THR A 197 13.00 -10.68 0.56
N ARG A 198 12.06 -10.07 1.28
CA ARG A 198 10.65 -10.51 1.26
C ARG A 198 10.00 -10.38 -0.10
N PHE A 199 10.33 -9.33 -0.87
CA PHE A 199 9.80 -9.18 -2.23
C PHE A 199 10.29 -10.29 -3.17
N ASP A 200 11.51 -10.80 -2.96
CA ASP A 200 12.01 -11.94 -3.73
C ASP A 200 11.26 -13.22 -3.35
N THR A 201 10.91 -13.37 -2.07
CA THR A 201 9.98 -14.41 -1.64
C THR A 201 8.59 -14.23 -2.24
N LEU A 202 7.98 -13.05 -2.21
CA LEU A 202 6.66 -12.79 -2.78
C LEU A 202 6.63 -13.15 -4.28
N ARG A 203 7.64 -12.70 -5.05
CA ARG A 203 7.78 -13.08 -6.46
C ARG A 203 7.87 -14.58 -6.66
N ARG A 204 8.68 -15.28 -5.85
CA ARG A 204 8.85 -16.73 -5.94
C ARG A 204 7.55 -17.47 -5.65
N GLU A 205 6.82 -17.05 -4.62
CA GLU A 205 5.63 -17.80 -4.16
C GLU A 205 4.36 -17.48 -4.93
N LEU A 206 4.24 -16.27 -5.49
CA LEU A 206 3.02 -15.80 -6.15
C LEU A 206 3.15 -15.67 -7.67
N GLY A 207 4.39 -15.64 -8.20
CA GLY A 207 4.63 -15.46 -9.63
C GLY A 207 3.99 -14.19 -10.17
N ASP A 208 3.30 -14.29 -11.30
CA ASP A 208 2.66 -13.18 -12.00
C ASP A 208 1.51 -12.53 -11.20
N ARG A 209 1.01 -13.20 -10.15
CA ARG A 209 -0.01 -12.61 -9.25
C ARG A 209 0.57 -11.55 -8.32
N PHE A 210 1.90 -11.44 -8.19
CA PHE A 210 2.51 -10.41 -7.37
C PHE A 210 2.85 -9.18 -8.20
N LEU A 211 2.10 -8.12 -7.96
CA LEU A 211 2.27 -6.82 -8.60
C LEU A 211 3.17 -5.97 -7.71
N ALA A 212 4.41 -5.72 -8.16
CA ALA A 212 5.39 -4.99 -7.37
C ALA A 212 5.53 -3.54 -7.84
N VAL A 213 5.29 -2.60 -6.93
CA VAL A 213 5.58 -1.17 -7.08
C VAL A 213 6.81 -0.84 -6.24
N GLU A 214 7.92 -0.52 -6.90
CA GLU A 214 9.22 -0.32 -6.22
C GLU A 214 9.78 1.07 -6.50
N PHE A 215 10.14 1.77 -5.42
CA PHE A 215 10.71 3.11 -5.46
C PHE A 215 12.23 3.07 -5.25
N GLU A 216 12.95 3.89 -6.00
CA GLU A 216 14.38 4.14 -5.74
C GLU A 216 14.58 5.03 -4.49
N GLY A 217 15.77 4.94 -3.93
CA GLY A 217 16.19 5.75 -2.78
C GLY A 217 15.87 5.12 -1.43
N ARG A 218 16.10 5.91 -0.37
CA ARG A 218 15.86 5.54 1.02
C ARG A 218 14.45 5.92 1.44
N GLY A 219 13.83 5.07 2.24
CA GLY A 219 12.51 5.27 2.81
C GLY A 219 11.98 3.93 3.31
N HIS A 220 10.87 3.98 4.03
CA HIS A 220 10.18 2.78 4.50
C HIS A 220 8.67 2.90 4.24
N SER A 221 8.05 3.96 4.75
CA SER A 221 6.58 4.03 4.89
C SER A 221 5.91 4.66 3.65
N VAL A 222 5.69 3.88 2.59
CA VAL A 222 5.32 4.38 1.24
C VAL A 222 3.96 5.10 1.21
N LEU A 223 3.03 4.73 2.10
CA LEU A 223 1.68 5.28 2.10
C LEU A 223 1.49 6.44 3.11
N THR A 224 2.47 6.66 3.99
CA THR A 224 2.34 7.48 5.20
C THR A 224 3.51 8.45 5.41
N GLY A 225 4.58 8.03 6.12
CA GLY A 225 5.69 8.88 6.55
C GLY A 225 6.67 9.22 5.45
N ASP A 226 7.05 8.24 4.63
CA ASP A 226 7.91 8.41 3.44
C ASP A 226 7.03 8.34 2.18
N ARG A 227 5.92 9.08 2.20
CA ARG A 227 4.83 8.91 1.26
C ARG A 227 5.25 9.13 -0.19
N ARG A 228 4.76 8.27 -1.08
CA ARG A 228 4.81 8.46 -2.53
C ARG A 228 3.39 8.49 -3.07
N GLU A 229 3.00 9.63 -3.63
CA GLU A 229 1.66 9.81 -4.21
C GLU A 229 1.38 8.75 -5.30
N TYR A 230 2.36 8.45 -6.16
CA TYR A 230 2.25 7.35 -7.11
C TYR A 230 1.93 6.00 -6.44
N GLY A 231 2.52 5.70 -5.29
CA GLY A 231 2.22 4.45 -4.57
C GLY A 231 0.79 4.41 -4.04
N VAL A 232 0.29 5.56 -3.60
CA VAL A 232 -1.09 5.70 -3.14
C VAL A 232 -2.07 5.53 -4.31
N ASP A 233 -1.81 6.16 -5.45
CA ASP A 233 -2.62 6.03 -6.66
C ASP A 233 -2.71 4.56 -7.10
N GLN A 234 -1.57 3.83 -7.11
CA GLN A 234 -1.56 2.40 -7.44
C GLN A 234 -2.39 1.55 -6.47
N VAL A 235 -2.43 1.91 -5.19
CA VAL A 235 -3.28 1.22 -4.21
C VAL A 235 -4.75 1.52 -4.46
N LEU A 236 -5.12 2.78 -4.69
CA LEU A 236 -6.51 3.16 -4.97
C LEU A 236 -7.02 2.50 -6.26
N ASP A 237 -6.22 2.52 -7.33
CA ASP A 237 -6.54 1.88 -8.61
C ASP A 237 -6.66 0.36 -8.46
N PHE A 238 -5.78 -0.26 -7.68
CA PHE A 238 -5.84 -1.69 -7.38
C PHE A 238 -7.11 -2.07 -6.63
N LEU A 239 -7.49 -1.30 -5.61
CA LEU A 239 -8.72 -1.55 -4.87
C LEU A 239 -9.95 -1.38 -5.76
N ASP A 240 -10.00 -0.29 -6.53
CA ASP A 240 -11.15 0.02 -7.40
C ASP A 240 -11.36 -1.06 -8.47
N ARG A 241 -10.32 -1.45 -9.21
CA ARG A 241 -10.43 -2.47 -10.26
C ARG A 241 -10.72 -3.88 -9.75
N THR A 242 -10.46 -4.14 -8.47
CA THR A 242 -10.59 -5.48 -7.88
C THR A 242 -11.90 -5.64 -7.12
N LEU A 243 -12.39 -4.58 -6.47
CA LEU A 243 -13.58 -4.64 -5.60
C LEU A 243 -14.86 -4.16 -6.29
N ASN A 244 -14.76 -3.29 -7.31
CA ASN A 244 -15.93 -2.74 -7.99
C ASN A 244 -16.21 -3.47 -9.31
N ASP A 245 -17.49 -3.79 -9.54
CA ASP A 245 -17.96 -4.49 -10.75
C ASP A 245 -17.78 -3.62 -12.01
N GLU A 246 -17.96 -2.30 -11.84
CA GLU A 246 -17.53 -1.27 -12.78
C GLU A 246 -16.49 -0.40 -12.08
N PRO A 247 -15.21 -0.44 -12.49
CA PRO A 247 -14.18 0.41 -11.92
C PRO A 247 -14.61 1.88 -12.04
N THR A 248 -14.55 2.62 -10.93
CA THR A 248 -14.78 4.05 -10.93
C THR A 248 -13.67 4.67 -11.76
N ARG A 249 -13.94 5.02 -13.02
CA ARG A 249 -13.05 5.90 -13.79
C ARG A 249 -13.06 7.28 -13.14
N LEU A 250 -12.34 7.43 -12.03
CA LEU A 250 -11.93 8.74 -11.61
C LEU A 250 -11.06 9.33 -12.73
N PRO A 251 -11.16 10.63 -13.02
CA PRO A 251 -10.14 11.28 -13.82
C PRO A 251 -8.80 10.99 -13.15
N GLN A 252 -7.90 10.33 -13.89
CA GLN A 252 -6.56 9.96 -13.41
C GLN A 252 -5.98 11.13 -12.63
N ARG A 253 -5.65 10.92 -11.34
CA ARG A 253 -5.07 11.99 -10.52
C ARG A 253 -3.76 12.40 -11.20
N ARG A 254 -3.71 13.65 -11.66
CA ARG A 254 -2.50 14.21 -12.27
C ARG A 254 -1.45 14.35 -11.19
N ASN A 255 -0.26 13.86 -11.46
CA ASN A 255 0.91 14.01 -10.60
C ASN A 255 1.58 15.36 -10.88
N ALA A 256 0.98 16.44 -10.39
CA ALA A 256 1.47 17.81 -10.63
C ALA A 256 2.95 18.00 -10.22
N ALA A 257 3.40 17.35 -9.14
CA ALA A 257 4.80 17.40 -8.73
C ALA A 257 5.74 16.69 -9.71
N GLY A 258 5.30 15.56 -10.29
CA GLY A 258 6.01 14.87 -11.36
C GLY A 258 6.01 15.67 -12.67
N GLU A 259 4.91 16.34 -12.98
CA GLU A 259 4.80 17.26 -14.13
C GLU A 259 5.78 18.43 -13.98
N ASP A 260 5.76 19.12 -12.84
CA ASP A 260 6.66 20.24 -12.55
C ASP A 260 8.15 19.82 -12.61
N LEU A 261 8.48 18.66 -12.04
CA LEU A 261 9.84 18.13 -12.08
C LEU A 261 10.28 17.81 -13.51
N LEU A 262 9.43 17.14 -14.29
CA LEU A 262 9.70 16.84 -15.69
C LEU A 262 9.88 18.11 -16.52
N GLU A 263 8.96 19.07 -16.40
CA GLU A 263 9.03 20.33 -17.13
C GLU A 263 10.29 21.13 -16.76
N SER A 264 10.70 21.11 -15.49
CA SER A 264 11.95 21.75 -15.06
C SER A 264 13.21 21.14 -15.66
N GLN A 265 13.23 19.81 -15.86
CA GLN A 265 14.39 19.10 -16.41
C GLN A 265 14.42 19.09 -17.94
N LEU A 266 13.25 19.04 -18.57
CA LEU A 266 13.10 19.08 -20.03
C LEU A 266 13.33 20.49 -20.59
N GLY A 267 12.98 21.52 -19.81
CA GLY A 267 13.12 22.92 -20.19
C GLY A 267 11.97 23.43 -21.07
N PRO A 268 12.05 24.68 -21.54
CA PRO A 268 10.97 25.33 -22.29
C PRO A 268 10.64 24.60 -23.59
N GLY A 269 9.34 24.51 -23.92
CA GLY A 269 8.82 23.83 -25.13
C GLY A 269 8.25 22.42 -24.89
N PHE A 270 8.25 21.97 -23.63
CA PHE A 270 7.61 20.74 -23.19
C PHE A 270 6.54 21.04 -22.15
N ARG A 271 5.41 20.33 -22.25
CA ARG A 271 4.43 20.21 -21.18
C ARG A 271 4.26 18.73 -20.86
N ALA A 272 4.34 18.36 -19.59
CA ALA A 272 4.16 17.00 -19.15
C ALA A 272 2.74 16.82 -18.60
N GLU A 273 2.07 15.75 -19.01
CA GLU A 273 0.92 15.22 -18.31
C GLU A 273 1.34 13.87 -17.71
N VAL A 274 1.46 13.85 -16.40
CA VAL A 274 1.87 12.66 -15.65
C VAL A 274 0.66 12.15 -14.93
N THR A 275 0.18 10.99 -15.34
CA THR A 275 -0.88 10.31 -14.62
C THR A 275 -0.29 9.59 -13.41
N GLY A 276 -1.12 9.18 -12.46
CA GLY A 276 -0.73 8.29 -11.36
C GLY A 276 -0.27 6.88 -11.80
N ASP A 277 0.00 6.65 -13.08
CA ASP A 277 0.66 5.47 -13.68
C ASP A 277 1.98 5.93 -14.34
N PRO A 278 3.16 5.42 -13.98
CA PRO A 278 4.43 5.90 -14.49
C PRO A 278 4.65 5.43 -15.93
N ALA A 279 3.93 4.40 -16.38
CA ALA A 279 3.93 3.95 -17.76
C ALA A 279 3.04 4.82 -18.66
N ARG A 280 2.35 5.81 -18.09
CA ARG A 280 1.48 6.75 -18.81
C ARG A 280 1.89 8.19 -18.51
N VAL A 281 3.02 8.56 -19.11
CA VAL A 281 3.47 9.95 -19.21
C VAL A 281 3.20 10.43 -20.61
N VAL A 282 2.40 11.48 -20.76
CA VAL A 282 2.20 12.14 -22.06
C VAL A 282 3.06 13.39 -22.11
N LEU A 283 4.04 13.41 -23.01
CA LEU A 283 4.81 14.61 -23.30
C LEU A 283 4.18 15.36 -24.47
N HIS A 284 3.67 16.55 -24.17
CA HIS A 284 3.24 17.51 -25.17
C HIS A 284 4.42 18.35 -25.61
N VAL A 285 4.72 18.30 -26.91
CA VAL A 285 5.94 18.89 -27.47
C VAL A 285 5.61 19.96 -28.51
N GLU A 286 6.20 21.15 -28.37
CA GLU A 286 6.12 22.22 -29.38
C GLU A 286 6.86 21.83 -30.68
N ARG A 287 6.40 22.34 -31.83
CA ARG A 287 7.02 22.00 -33.13
C ARG A 287 8.47 22.47 -33.21
N GLY A 288 9.34 21.62 -33.80
CA GLY A 288 10.73 21.98 -34.13
C GLY A 288 11.81 21.18 -33.40
N LEU A 289 11.42 20.26 -32.52
CA LEU A 289 12.37 19.44 -31.76
C LEU A 289 13.11 18.42 -32.63
N THR A 290 14.43 18.36 -32.44
CA THR A 290 15.31 17.42 -33.15
C THR A 290 15.15 16.01 -32.60
N ARG A 291 15.50 14.99 -33.40
CA ARG A 291 15.52 13.58 -32.97
C ARG A 291 16.31 13.38 -31.66
N LYS A 292 17.47 14.03 -31.55
CA LYS A 292 18.31 14.00 -30.35
C LYS A 292 17.63 14.64 -29.13
N GLY A 293 16.81 15.67 -29.34
CA GLY A 293 16.01 16.28 -28.28
C GLY A 293 14.86 15.39 -27.82
N LEU A 294 14.26 14.62 -28.73
CA LEU A 294 13.23 13.63 -28.39
C LEU A 294 13.82 12.47 -27.57
N GLU A 295 14.94 11.91 -28.03
CA GLU A 295 15.66 10.83 -27.33
C GLU A 295 16.10 11.27 -25.92
N ARG A 296 16.51 12.55 -25.76
CA ARG A 296 16.82 13.11 -24.45
C ARG A 296 15.58 13.24 -23.57
N ALA A 297 14.44 13.66 -24.12
CA ALA A 297 13.20 13.80 -23.36
C ALA A 297 12.67 12.45 -22.88
N GLU A 298 12.75 11.41 -23.71
CA GLU A 298 12.45 10.03 -23.35
C GLU A 298 13.35 9.53 -22.22
N ALA A 299 14.66 9.78 -22.30
CA ALA A 299 15.61 9.37 -21.27
C ALA A 299 15.33 10.05 -19.92
N ILE A 300 15.11 11.38 -19.92
CA ILE A 300 14.76 12.14 -18.72
C ILE A 300 13.44 11.65 -18.14
N THR A 301 12.47 11.32 -18.98
CA THR A 301 11.17 10.84 -18.51
C THR A 301 11.25 9.48 -17.85
N ARG A 302 12.00 8.54 -18.46
CA ARG A 302 12.29 7.24 -17.82
C ARG A 302 13.05 7.40 -16.51
N GLU A 303 13.96 8.35 -16.42
CA GLU A 303 14.72 8.62 -15.19
C GLU A 303 13.83 9.19 -14.07
N VAL A 304 12.96 10.14 -14.40
CA VAL A 304 12.12 10.85 -13.42
C VAL A 304 10.91 10.02 -13.00
N THR A 305 10.29 9.29 -13.94
CA THR A 305 9.02 8.59 -13.72
C THR A 305 9.15 7.07 -13.69
N GLY A 306 10.18 6.50 -14.31
CA GLY A 306 10.35 5.05 -14.43
C GLY A 306 9.61 4.39 -15.60
N GLY A 307 8.85 5.15 -16.41
CA GLY A 307 8.14 4.61 -17.57
C GLY A 307 8.43 5.34 -18.89
N ASP A 308 7.98 4.73 -19.99
CA ASP A 308 8.16 5.26 -21.34
C ASP A 308 7.09 6.32 -21.67
N PRO A 309 7.48 7.50 -22.16
CA PRO A 309 6.50 8.53 -22.50
C PRO A 309 5.81 8.27 -23.84
N GLU A 310 4.52 8.58 -23.91
CA GLU A 310 3.81 8.84 -25.15
C GLU A 310 4.09 10.27 -25.62
N ILE A 311 4.57 10.43 -26.85
CA ILE A 311 4.88 11.74 -27.42
C ILE A 311 3.68 12.26 -28.24
N VAL A 312 3.07 13.35 -27.77
CA VAL A 312 2.02 14.06 -28.50
C VAL A 312 2.57 15.39 -29.02
N ARG A 313 2.70 15.49 -30.35
CA ARG A 313 3.10 16.76 -30.98
C ARG A 313 1.95 17.74 -30.98
N LEU A 314 2.12 18.89 -30.35
CA LEU A 314 1.12 19.95 -30.37
C LEU A 314 1.00 20.51 -31.79
N ILE A 315 -0.14 20.28 -32.43
CA ILE A 315 -0.55 21.04 -33.62
C ILE A 315 -1.16 22.33 -33.07
N PRO A 316 -0.57 23.52 -33.33
CA PRO A 316 -1.18 24.75 -32.86
C PRO A 316 -2.60 24.84 -33.40
N ARG A 317 -3.60 25.06 -32.51
CA ARG A 317 -4.92 25.49 -32.95
C ARG A 317 -4.70 26.74 -33.79
N ARG A 318 -5.20 26.75 -35.04
CA ARG A 318 -5.31 28.01 -35.80
C ARG A 318 -6.08 28.99 -34.90
N PRO A 319 -5.61 30.24 -34.74
CA PRO A 319 -6.45 31.25 -34.13
C PRO A 319 -7.75 31.30 -34.94
N GLU A 320 -8.87 31.13 -34.24
CA GLU A 320 -10.19 31.35 -34.82
C GLU A 320 -10.20 32.80 -35.31
N GLY A 321 -10.25 32.96 -36.64
CA GLY A 321 -10.43 34.25 -37.31
C GLY A 321 -11.90 34.46 -37.63
#